data_AF-A0A7R9CMZ6-F1
#
_entry.id   AF-A0A7R9CMZ6-F1
#
_cell.length_a   1.000
_cell.length_b   1.000
_cell.length_c   1.000
_cell.angle_alpha   90.00
_cell.angle_beta   90.00
_cell.angle_gamma   90.00
#
_symmetry.space_group_name_H-M   'P 1'
#
loop_
_entity.id
_entity.type
_entity.pdbx_description
1 polymer ?
#
loop_
_entity_poly.entity_id
_entity_poly.type
_entity_poly.pdbx_seq_one_letter_code
_entity_poly.pdbx_strand_id
1 'polypeptide(L)'
;MFYVALSCLTILAYFGYTEAVNCKGCVPLDLYTFDKALRRVSGGEVVMWWGKLLWRPGLERFKVQYLAEIIIEGILLTHKKKMVISKFKAAAVKFDVAYPYGQKHEEYGKLAEAASNIPDLLIGEVGVKDYGEKENAELAARYGIKKDDFPVVKLFVSGVKEPFTFSDTDFTQTNLKKFVRSKSGIHIGLPGCLETFDKLSVRFVSGNQEQRKSILKEAEAQWDKTNGSTDQNVAEVYVKTMRKILDKGAAFIETELKRVQNLIGGKVSKDKKDELQRRLNILQSFQHDEL
;
A
#
# COMPACT_ATOMS: atom_id res chain seq x y z
N MET A 1 -20.37 -44.51 -39.47
CA MET A 1 -20.16 -43.09 -39.11
C MET A 1 -19.47 -43.07 -37.76
N PHE A 2 -18.14 -43.24 -37.74
CA PHE A 2 -17.14 -42.16 -37.56
C PHE A 2 -17.38 -41.41 -36.23
N TYR A 3 -16.79 -41.85 -35.11
CA TYR A 3 -15.44 -41.48 -34.63
C TYR A 3 -15.14 -39.99 -34.83
N VAL A 4 -15.14 -39.21 -33.74
CA VAL A 4 -13.94 -38.61 -33.10
C VAL A 4 -14.44 -37.66 -32.00
N ALA A 5 -14.43 -38.17 -30.77
CA ALA A 5 -14.14 -37.36 -29.59
C ALA A 5 -12.62 -37.21 -29.55
N LEU A 6 -12.07 -36.06 -29.96
CA LEU A 6 -10.71 -35.61 -29.62
C LEU A 6 -10.49 -34.19 -30.18
N SER A 7 -10.63 -33.18 -29.34
CA SER A 7 -9.88 -31.90 -29.43
C SER A 7 -10.25 -30.99 -28.26
N CYS A 8 -10.27 -31.56 -27.06
CA CYS A 8 -9.89 -30.81 -25.87
C CYS A 8 -8.40 -31.09 -25.70
N LEU A 9 -7.54 -30.13 -26.08
CA LEU A 9 -6.15 -29.90 -25.64
C LEU A 9 -5.35 -29.24 -26.78
N THR A 10 -4.58 -28.21 -26.41
CA THR A 10 -3.64 -27.41 -27.24
C THR A 10 -4.38 -26.49 -28.22
N ILE A 11 -4.62 -25.22 -27.91
CA ILE A 11 -3.62 -24.14 -27.85
C ILE A 11 -3.89 -23.28 -26.60
N LEU A 12 -3.35 -23.75 -25.46
CA LEU A 12 -2.84 -22.86 -24.42
C LEU A 12 -1.37 -22.61 -24.76
N ALA A 13 -0.90 -21.40 -24.41
CA ALA A 13 0.44 -20.87 -24.65
C ALA A 13 0.65 -20.31 -26.07
N TYR A 14 0.37 -19.02 -26.23
CA TYR A 14 1.38 -18.00 -26.55
C TYR A 14 0.72 -16.60 -26.54
N PHE A 15 0.08 -16.24 -25.43
CA PHE A 15 0.17 -14.85 -24.99
C PHE A 15 1.30 -14.84 -23.98
N GLY A 16 2.50 -14.52 -24.47
CA GLY A 16 3.55 -14.04 -23.59
C GLY A 16 3.01 -12.80 -22.91
N TYR A 17 2.51 -12.97 -21.68
CA TYR A 17 2.49 -11.86 -20.73
C TYR A 17 3.96 -11.45 -20.58
N THR A 18 4.35 -10.45 -21.35
CA THR A 18 5.48 -9.63 -20.96
C THR A 18 4.99 -8.90 -19.72
N GLU A 19 5.27 -9.49 -18.55
CA GLU A 19 5.03 -8.86 -17.28
C GLU A 19 5.81 -7.54 -17.30
N ALA A 20 5.08 -6.44 -17.48
CA ALA A 20 5.62 -5.12 -17.26
C ALA A 20 6.13 -5.09 -15.82
N VAL A 21 7.41 -4.77 -15.65
CA VAL A 21 8.05 -4.73 -14.35
C VAL A 21 7.49 -3.52 -13.61
N ASN A 22 6.34 -3.71 -12.94
CA ASN A 22 5.80 -2.75 -11.99
C ASN A 22 6.85 -2.50 -10.91
N CYS A 23 6.83 -1.31 -10.31
CA CYS A 23 7.70 -1.05 -9.17
C CYS A 23 7.44 -2.08 -8.06
N LYS A 24 8.50 -2.68 -7.49
CA LYS A 24 8.36 -3.72 -6.47
C LYS A 24 7.53 -3.19 -5.30
N GLY A 25 6.40 -3.84 -5.02
CA GLY A 25 5.48 -3.45 -3.96
C GLY A 25 4.36 -2.48 -4.37
N CYS A 26 4.34 -2.01 -5.62
CA CYS A 26 3.25 -1.19 -6.15
C CYS A 26 2.08 -2.06 -6.62
N VAL A 27 0.85 -1.63 -6.34
CA VAL A 27 -0.35 -2.23 -6.95
C VAL A 27 -0.59 -1.55 -8.30
N PRO A 28 -0.61 -2.29 -9.43
CA PRO A 28 -1.04 -1.73 -10.69
C PRO A 28 -2.52 -1.38 -10.59
N LEU A 29 -2.84 -0.12 -10.82
CA LEU A 29 -4.20 0.38 -10.77
C LEU A 29 -4.63 0.74 -12.20
N ASP A 30 -5.60 0.02 -12.71
CA ASP A 30 -6.28 0.33 -13.97
C ASP A 30 -7.62 1.05 -13.72
N LEU A 31 -8.26 1.51 -14.80
CA LEU A 31 -9.59 2.13 -14.79
C LEU A 31 -10.61 1.29 -13.99
N TYR A 32 -10.54 -0.04 -14.14
CA TYR A 32 -11.42 -1.01 -13.45
C TYR A 32 -11.16 -1.11 -11.94
N THR A 33 -9.94 -0.81 -11.49
CA THR A 33 -9.53 -0.84 -10.08
C THR A 33 -9.77 0.51 -9.40
N PHE A 34 -9.70 1.61 -10.16
CA PHE A 34 -9.96 2.97 -9.69
C PHE A 34 -11.45 3.28 -9.50
N ASP A 35 -12.32 2.89 -10.44
CA ASP A 35 -13.62 3.57 -10.59
C ASP A 35 -14.82 2.83 -9.96
N LYS A 36 -14.77 2.56 -8.66
CA LYS A 36 -16.00 2.05 -7.99
C LYS A 36 -16.40 2.70 -6.68
N ALA A 37 -17.07 3.85 -6.79
CA ALA A 37 -18.15 4.37 -5.93
C ALA A 37 -18.67 5.69 -6.58
N LEU A 38 -19.93 6.15 -6.59
CA LEU A 38 -21.19 5.88 -5.89
C LEU A 38 -22.31 6.61 -6.69
N ARG A 39 -23.56 6.13 -6.69
CA ARG A 39 -24.73 7.03 -6.59
C ARG A 39 -25.45 6.74 -5.28
N ARG A 40 -25.64 7.79 -4.50
CA ARG A 40 -26.41 7.84 -3.26
C ARG A 40 -27.86 7.49 -3.62
N VAL A 41 -28.39 6.48 -2.96
CA VAL A 41 -29.82 6.20 -2.89
C VAL A 41 -30.50 7.46 -2.35
N SER A 42 -31.20 8.19 -3.20
CA SER A 42 -32.40 8.92 -2.78
C SER A 42 -33.41 7.84 -2.40
N GLY A 43 -33.44 7.51 -1.11
CA GLY A 43 -34.48 6.67 -0.54
C GLY A 43 -35.81 7.38 -0.73
N GLY A 44 -36.68 6.78 -1.52
CA GLY A 44 -38.04 7.27 -1.74
C GLY A 44 -38.32 7.66 -3.18
N GLU A 45 -38.39 6.68 -4.10
CA GLU A 45 -39.27 6.77 -5.29
C GLU A 45 -39.36 5.47 -6.10
N VAL A 46 -38.40 4.54 -5.99
CA VAL A 46 -38.41 3.30 -6.81
C VAL A 46 -39.46 2.27 -6.34
N VAL A 47 -39.95 2.35 -5.10
CA VAL A 47 -40.98 1.43 -4.60
C VAL A 47 -42.38 1.73 -5.17
N MET A 48 -42.63 2.95 -5.68
CA MET A 48 -43.95 3.32 -6.20
C MET A 48 -44.20 2.94 -7.66
N TRP A 49 -43.18 2.52 -8.41
CA TRP A 49 -43.36 2.14 -9.81
C TRP A 49 -43.60 0.63 -10.01
N TRP A 50 -43.10 -0.21 -9.09
CA TRP A 50 -43.29 -1.67 -9.14
C TRP A 50 -44.73 -2.11 -8.81
N GLY A 51 -45.46 -1.32 -8.00
CA GLY A 51 -46.87 -1.61 -7.67
C GLY A 51 -47.85 -1.42 -8.83
N LYS A 52 -47.50 -0.62 -9.86
CA LYS A 52 -48.37 -0.39 -11.04
C LYS A 52 -48.06 -1.32 -12.22
N LEU A 53 -46.89 -1.96 -12.27
CA LEU A 53 -46.53 -2.86 -13.36
C LEU A 53 -46.99 -4.32 -13.11
N LEU A 54 -47.29 -4.67 -11.85
CA LEU A 54 -47.66 -6.03 -11.43
C LEU A 54 -49.16 -6.36 -11.49
N TRP A 55 -50.01 -5.47 -12.03
CA TRP A 55 -51.43 -5.77 -12.27
C TRP A 55 -51.78 -5.70 -13.77
N ARG A 56 -51.17 -6.60 -14.55
CA ARG A 56 -51.74 -7.02 -15.84
C ARG A 56 -52.06 -8.51 -15.77
N PRO A 57 -53.34 -8.91 -15.89
CA PRO A 57 -53.70 -10.32 -15.90
C PRO A 57 -53.21 -10.93 -17.22
N GLY A 58 -52.31 -11.91 -17.17
CA GLY A 58 -51.94 -12.71 -18.35
C GLY A 58 -50.47 -13.05 -18.58
N LEU A 59 -49.54 -12.77 -17.66
CA LEU A 59 -48.14 -13.21 -17.81
C LEU A 59 -47.79 -14.31 -16.80
N GLU A 60 -47.42 -15.47 -17.29
CA GLU A 60 -47.10 -16.68 -16.51
C GLU A 60 -46.05 -16.39 -15.42
N ARG A 61 -46.41 -16.72 -14.16
CA ARG A 61 -45.60 -16.52 -12.94
C ARG A 61 -44.18 -17.11 -13.03
N PHE A 62 -43.93 -18.06 -13.92
CA PHE A 62 -42.65 -18.77 -14.02
C PHE A 62 -41.52 -17.95 -14.68
N LYS A 63 -41.81 -16.98 -15.55
CA LYS A 63 -40.75 -16.17 -16.21
C LYS A 63 -40.25 -15.01 -15.35
N VAL A 64 -41.04 -14.57 -14.38
CA VAL A 64 -40.70 -13.42 -13.51
C VAL A 64 -39.71 -13.83 -12.42
N GLN A 65 -39.78 -15.07 -11.94
CA GLN A 65 -38.87 -15.59 -10.91
C GLN A 65 -37.44 -15.80 -11.44
N TYR A 66 -37.29 -16.34 -12.65
CA TYR A 66 -35.99 -16.61 -13.26
C TYR A 66 -35.26 -15.31 -13.67
N LEU A 67 -36.00 -14.30 -14.12
CA LEU A 67 -35.43 -12.97 -14.37
C LEU A 67 -35.07 -12.25 -13.06
N ALA A 68 -35.83 -12.45 -11.99
CA ALA A 68 -35.50 -11.90 -10.68
C ALA A 68 -34.24 -12.54 -10.08
N GLU A 69 -34.02 -13.84 -10.20
CA GLU A 69 -32.78 -14.50 -9.74
C GLU A 69 -31.55 -14.10 -10.56
N ILE A 70 -31.66 -13.99 -11.89
CA ILE A 70 -30.55 -13.52 -12.74
C ILE A 70 -30.22 -12.05 -12.46
N ILE A 71 -31.23 -11.21 -12.20
CA ILE A 71 -31.02 -9.81 -11.84
C ILE A 71 -30.47 -9.70 -10.41
N ILE A 72 -30.89 -10.55 -9.46
CA ILE A 72 -30.38 -10.55 -8.09
C ILE A 72 -28.93 -11.07 -8.02
N GLU A 73 -28.56 -12.10 -8.78
CA GLU A 73 -27.17 -12.57 -8.88
C GLU A 73 -26.26 -11.58 -9.63
N GLY A 74 -26.76 -10.95 -10.70
CA GLY A 74 -26.06 -9.86 -11.41
C GLY A 74 -25.89 -8.60 -10.54
N ILE A 75 -26.86 -8.30 -9.68
CA ILE A 75 -26.82 -7.20 -8.71
C ILE A 75 -25.90 -7.55 -7.52
N LEU A 76 -25.92 -8.79 -7.02
CA LEU A 76 -25.04 -9.25 -5.93
C LEU A 76 -23.55 -9.29 -6.34
N LEU A 77 -23.24 -9.65 -7.59
CA LEU A 77 -21.87 -9.54 -8.13
C LEU A 77 -21.43 -8.08 -8.33
N THR A 78 -22.36 -7.16 -8.55
CA THR A 78 -22.05 -5.72 -8.65
C THR A 78 -21.94 -5.02 -7.30
N HIS A 79 -22.40 -5.62 -6.19
CA HIS A 79 -22.34 -5.02 -4.85
C HIS A 79 -21.02 -5.23 -4.07
N LYS A 80 -20.09 -6.06 -4.54
CA LYS A 80 -18.85 -6.41 -3.79
C LYS A 80 -17.57 -5.64 -4.17
N LYS A 81 -17.64 -4.61 -4.99
CA LYS A 81 -16.44 -3.91 -5.47
C LYS A 81 -16.50 -2.46 -5.00
N LYS A 82 -16.12 -2.23 -3.73
CA LYS A 82 -15.78 -0.90 -3.19
C LYS A 82 -14.42 -0.48 -3.77
N MET A 83 -14.28 0.79 -4.13
CA MET A 83 -13.03 1.45 -4.55
C MET A 83 -11.87 0.95 -3.68
N VAL A 84 -10.81 0.41 -4.29
CA VAL A 84 -9.66 -0.13 -3.52
C VAL A 84 -9.10 0.96 -2.61
N ILE A 85 -8.99 2.18 -3.13
CA ILE A 85 -8.56 3.40 -2.43
C ILE A 85 -9.42 3.71 -1.19
N SER A 86 -10.74 3.49 -1.24
CA SER A 86 -11.65 3.83 -0.12
C SER A 86 -11.51 2.92 1.11
N LYS A 87 -10.85 1.76 0.96
CA LYS A 87 -10.60 0.85 2.08
C LYS A 87 -9.41 1.26 2.92
N PHE A 88 -8.48 2.04 2.34
CA PHE A 88 -7.28 2.51 3.00
C PHE A 88 -7.51 3.90 3.59
N LYS A 89 -6.77 4.22 4.65
CA LYS A 89 -6.78 5.57 5.23
C LYS A 89 -6.17 6.57 4.25
N ALA A 90 -5.13 6.17 3.53
CA ALA A 90 -4.61 6.93 2.40
C ALA A 90 -4.12 6.03 1.26
N ALA A 91 -4.10 6.56 0.05
CA ALA A 91 -3.51 5.93 -1.11
C ALA A 91 -2.70 6.94 -1.92
N ALA A 92 -1.40 6.67 -2.12
CA ALA A 92 -0.58 7.43 -3.05
C ALA A 92 -0.61 6.73 -4.40
N VAL A 93 -0.99 7.46 -5.45
CA VAL A 93 -1.06 6.94 -6.81
C VAL A 93 -0.24 7.80 -7.74
N LYS A 94 0.73 7.16 -8.39
CA LYS A 94 1.56 7.77 -9.43
C LYS A 94 0.92 7.55 -10.79
N PHE A 95 0.66 8.63 -11.51
CA PHE A 95 0.29 8.64 -12.92
C PHE A 95 1.54 8.86 -13.74
N ASP A 96 1.81 7.94 -14.65
CA ASP A 96 3.01 7.94 -15.46
C ASP A 96 2.71 7.36 -16.84
N VAL A 97 3.71 7.38 -17.72
CA VAL A 97 3.65 6.64 -18.99
C VAL A 97 3.50 5.13 -18.71
N ALA A 98 3.00 4.37 -19.68
CA ALA A 98 2.79 2.93 -19.55
C ALA A 98 4.04 2.12 -19.17
N TYR A 99 5.22 2.61 -19.55
CA TYR A 99 6.52 1.99 -19.24
C TYR A 99 7.46 3.04 -18.62
N PRO A 100 7.26 3.37 -17.34
CA PRO A 100 8.03 4.41 -16.68
C PRO A 100 9.44 3.93 -16.35
N TYR A 101 10.44 4.76 -16.63
CA TYR A 101 11.85 4.46 -16.34
C TYR A 101 12.57 5.67 -15.75
N GLY A 102 13.74 5.43 -15.16
CA GLY A 102 14.62 6.47 -14.62
C GLY A 102 14.53 6.64 -13.09
N GLN A 103 15.32 7.58 -12.59
CA GLN A 103 15.51 7.77 -11.14
C GLN A 103 14.21 8.06 -10.39
N LYS A 104 13.29 8.84 -10.99
CA LYS A 104 11.98 9.12 -10.38
C LYS A 104 11.16 7.84 -10.16
N HIS A 105 11.18 6.91 -11.12
CA HIS A 105 10.49 5.64 -10.99
C HIS A 105 11.12 4.77 -9.88
N GLU A 106 12.44 4.69 -9.83
CA GLU A 106 13.17 3.92 -8.81
C GLU A 106 12.91 4.47 -7.40
N GLU A 107 12.92 5.80 -7.22
CA GLU A 107 12.60 6.45 -5.94
C GLU A 107 11.17 6.18 -5.48
N TYR A 108 10.20 6.13 -6.42
CA TYR A 108 8.83 5.72 -6.11
C TYR A 108 8.74 4.24 -5.73
N GLY A 109 9.52 3.37 -6.38
CA GLY A 109 9.61 1.95 -6.00
C GLY A 109 10.14 1.76 -4.58
N LYS A 110 11.18 2.51 -4.18
CA LYS A 110 11.67 2.50 -2.78
C LYS A 110 10.60 2.98 -1.78
N LEU A 111 9.74 3.91 -2.18
CA LEU A 111 8.59 4.32 -1.36
C LEU A 111 7.60 3.17 -1.18
N ALA A 112 7.27 2.45 -2.27
CA ALA A 112 6.37 1.31 -2.24
C ALA A 112 6.91 0.18 -1.36
N GLU A 113 8.20 -0.14 -1.49
CA GLU A 113 8.87 -1.11 -0.62
C GLU A 113 8.80 -0.69 0.86
N ALA A 114 9.02 0.59 1.17
CA ALA A 114 8.92 1.10 2.55
C ALA A 114 7.47 1.08 3.08
N ALA A 115 6.48 1.32 2.23
CA ALA A 115 5.07 1.34 2.59
C ALA A 115 4.44 -0.07 2.68
N SER A 116 5.13 -1.11 2.20
CA SER A 116 4.61 -2.49 2.19
C SER A 116 4.21 -3.02 3.58
N ASN A 117 4.82 -2.51 4.64
CA ASN A 117 4.53 -2.89 6.03
C ASN A 117 3.38 -2.08 6.65
N ILE A 118 2.78 -1.13 5.92
CA ILE A 118 1.74 -0.23 6.45
C ILE A 118 0.39 -0.65 5.85
N PRO A 119 -0.48 -1.34 6.62
CA PRO A 119 -1.74 -1.85 6.09
C PRO A 119 -2.74 -0.75 5.73
N ASP A 120 -2.57 0.46 6.29
CA ASP A 120 -3.48 1.61 6.09
C ASP A 120 -3.10 2.51 4.91
N LEU A 121 -1.99 2.21 4.22
CA LEU A 121 -1.46 3.00 3.11
C LEU A 121 -1.34 2.15 1.85
N LEU A 122 -2.01 2.57 0.78
CA LEU A 122 -1.87 1.95 -0.54
C LEU A 122 -0.90 2.74 -1.41
N ILE A 123 0.10 2.07 -1.99
CA ILE A 123 0.94 2.66 -3.05
C ILE A 123 0.57 2.01 -4.37
N GLY A 124 0.11 2.81 -5.32
CA GLY A 124 -0.29 2.36 -6.64
C GLY A 124 0.33 3.15 -7.78
N GLU A 125 0.28 2.56 -8.97
CA GLU A 125 0.68 3.23 -10.20
C GLU A 125 -0.36 3.03 -11.31
N VAL A 126 -0.53 4.07 -12.11
CA VAL A 126 -1.40 4.11 -13.28
C VAL A 126 -0.52 4.42 -14.47
N GLY A 127 -0.27 3.40 -15.30
CA GLY A 127 0.31 3.58 -16.61
C GLY A 127 -0.75 4.10 -17.57
N VAL A 128 -0.55 5.30 -18.10
CA VAL A 128 -1.40 5.88 -19.14
C VAL A 128 -0.81 5.49 -20.50
N LYS A 129 -1.62 4.83 -21.33
CA LYS A 129 -1.24 4.47 -22.70
C LYS A 129 -1.76 5.50 -23.69
N ASP A 130 -0.83 5.96 -24.52
CA ASP A 130 -1.02 7.02 -25.49
C ASP A 130 -1.38 6.51 -26.89
N TYR A 131 -0.93 5.30 -27.17
CA TYR A 131 -0.90 4.66 -28.47
C TYR A 131 -1.69 3.35 -28.42
N GLY A 132 -2.45 3.05 -29.49
CA GLY A 132 -3.32 1.88 -29.54
C GLY A 132 -4.63 2.10 -28.78
N GLU A 133 -5.06 1.10 -28.00
CA GLU A 133 -6.18 1.24 -27.07
C GLU A 133 -5.76 2.17 -25.93
N LYS A 134 -6.42 3.33 -25.82
CA LYS A 134 -6.11 4.37 -24.82
C LYS A 134 -6.51 3.91 -23.42
N GLU A 135 -5.73 3.03 -22.82
CA GLU A 135 -5.92 2.58 -21.45
C GLU A 135 -5.60 3.72 -20.46
N ASN A 136 -6.50 3.91 -19.49
CA ASN A 136 -6.38 4.85 -18.36
C ASN A 136 -6.27 6.35 -18.73
N ALA A 137 -6.39 6.71 -20.01
CA ALA A 137 -6.38 8.10 -20.46
C ALA A 137 -7.57 8.91 -19.89
N GLU A 138 -8.74 8.27 -19.74
CA GLU A 138 -9.92 8.88 -19.12
C GLU A 138 -9.70 9.19 -17.64
N LEU A 139 -8.95 8.34 -16.93
CA LEU A 139 -8.64 8.55 -15.51
C LEU A 139 -7.69 9.73 -15.32
N ALA A 140 -6.68 9.85 -16.18
CA ALA A 140 -5.78 11.00 -16.17
C ALA A 140 -6.55 12.30 -16.45
N ALA A 141 -7.44 12.28 -17.45
CA ALA A 141 -8.29 13.43 -17.79
C ALA A 141 -9.23 13.84 -16.64
N ARG A 142 -9.81 12.87 -15.92
CA ARG A 142 -10.68 13.12 -14.75
C ARG A 142 -9.98 13.90 -13.64
N TYR A 143 -8.67 13.70 -13.47
CA TYR A 143 -7.86 14.40 -12.48
C TYR A 143 -7.06 15.57 -13.04
N GLY A 144 -7.32 15.97 -14.29
CA GLY A 144 -6.67 17.09 -14.97
C GLY A 144 -5.19 16.86 -15.26
N ILE A 145 -4.74 15.61 -15.34
CA ILE A 145 -3.33 15.27 -15.56
C ILE A 145 -3.08 15.21 -17.06
N LYS A 146 -2.12 16.02 -17.53
CA LYS A 146 -1.64 15.97 -18.92
C LYS A 146 -0.41 15.08 -19.02
N LYS A 147 -0.16 14.59 -20.23
CA LYS A 147 0.99 13.73 -20.53
C LYS A 147 2.33 14.43 -20.34
N ASP A 148 2.36 15.74 -20.57
CA ASP A 148 3.56 16.57 -20.44
C ASP A 148 4.00 16.72 -18.96
N ASP A 149 3.09 16.48 -18.02
CA ASP A 149 3.34 16.65 -16.58
C ASP A 149 3.81 15.34 -15.91
N PHE A 150 3.90 14.22 -16.64
CA PHE A 150 4.33 12.94 -16.06
C PHE A 150 5.80 13.00 -15.57
N PRO A 151 6.13 12.38 -14.43
CA PRO A 151 5.25 11.65 -13.51
C PRO A 151 4.51 12.57 -12.51
N VAL A 152 3.21 12.31 -12.28
CA VAL A 152 2.39 13.03 -11.30
C VAL A 152 1.94 12.10 -10.18
N VAL A 153 2.26 12.42 -8.93
CA VAL A 153 1.78 11.66 -7.76
C VAL A 153 0.58 12.37 -7.14
N LYS A 154 -0.52 11.63 -6.97
CA LYS A 154 -1.72 12.08 -6.26
C LYS A 154 -1.95 11.27 -5.01
N LEU A 155 -2.21 11.94 -3.89
CA LEU A 155 -2.54 11.33 -2.62
C LEU A 155 -4.02 11.47 -2.31
N PHE A 156 -4.69 10.33 -2.22
CA PHE A 156 -6.07 10.20 -1.81
C PHE A 156 -6.11 9.93 -0.32
N VAL A 157 -6.80 10.77 0.45
CA VAL A 157 -6.98 10.57 1.90
C VAL A 157 -8.45 10.30 2.17
N SER A 158 -8.73 9.29 2.99
CA SER A 158 -10.10 8.96 3.38
C SER A 158 -10.78 10.15 4.06
N GLY A 159 -11.97 10.52 3.58
CA GLY A 159 -12.71 11.69 4.06
C GLY A 159 -12.44 12.99 3.29
N VAL A 160 -11.43 13.05 2.42
CA VAL A 160 -11.14 14.21 1.57
C VAL A 160 -11.65 13.93 0.15
N LYS A 161 -12.44 14.86 -0.41
CA LYS A 161 -13.02 14.72 -1.76
C LYS A 161 -12.01 14.92 -2.89
N GLU A 162 -11.03 15.80 -2.68
CA GLU A 162 -10.03 16.14 -3.69
C GLU A 162 -8.66 15.57 -3.31
N PRO A 163 -7.98 14.84 -4.21
CA PRO A 163 -6.65 14.33 -3.93
C PRO A 163 -5.61 15.44 -3.92
N PHE A 164 -4.65 15.35 -3.01
CA PHE A 164 -3.50 16.24 -3.00
C PHE A 164 -2.55 15.86 -4.13
N THR A 165 -1.99 16.85 -4.82
CA THR A 165 -0.99 16.62 -5.87
C THR A 165 0.39 16.91 -5.28
N PHE A 166 1.36 16.04 -5.56
CA PHE A 166 2.75 16.25 -5.18
C PHE A 166 3.34 17.34 -6.08
N SER A 167 3.82 18.42 -5.48
CA SER A 167 4.30 19.63 -6.19
C SER A 167 5.78 19.94 -5.93
N ASP A 168 6.50 19.11 -5.17
CA ASP A 168 7.91 19.39 -4.88
C ASP A 168 8.77 19.14 -6.13
N THR A 169 9.79 19.99 -6.30
CA THR A 169 10.74 19.93 -7.43
C THR A 169 11.57 18.65 -7.42
N ASP A 170 11.85 18.13 -6.22
CA ASP A 170 12.74 17.00 -6.00
C ASP A 170 11.93 15.73 -5.74
N PHE A 171 11.81 14.90 -6.78
CA PHE A 171 11.16 13.59 -6.73
C PHE A 171 12.07 12.55 -6.06
N THR A 172 12.21 12.66 -4.74
CA THR A 172 13.01 11.74 -3.90
C THR A 172 12.12 10.98 -2.93
N GLN A 173 12.55 9.79 -2.50
CA GLN A 173 11.84 9.00 -1.50
C GLN A 173 11.54 9.82 -0.24
N THR A 174 12.49 10.64 0.22
CA THR A 174 12.34 11.48 1.43
C THR A 174 11.22 12.50 1.29
N ASN A 175 11.14 13.20 0.16
CA ASN A 175 10.09 14.20 -0.06
C ASN A 175 8.72 13.54 -0.24
N LEU A 176 8.65 12.39 -0.92
CA LEU A 176 7.42 11.62 -1.02
C LEU A 176 6.92 11.15 0.35
N LYS A 177 7.80 10.68 1.23
CA LYS A 177 7.45 10.33 2.62
C LYS A 177 6.91 11.54 3.39
N LYS A 178 7.56 12.70 3.28
CA LYS A 178 7.11 13.95 3.91
C LYS A 178 5.74 14.40 3.38
N PHE A 179 5.51 14.26 2.08
CA PHE A 179 4.22 14.55 1.45
C PHE A 179 3.10 13.65 2.01
N VAL A 180 3.32 12.34 2.06
CA VAL A 180 2.33 11.42 2.65
C VAL A 180 2.09 11.74 4.13
N ARG A 181 3.15 11.96 4.92
CA ARG A 181 3.06 12.29 6.35
C ARG A 181 2.28 13.59 6.59
N SER A 182 2.59 14.66 5.86
CA SER A 182 1.97 15.97 6.06
C SER A 182 0.48 16.02 5.73
N LYS A 183 0.03 15.23 4.75
CA LYS A 183 -1.35 15.26 4.27
C LYS A 183 -2.24 14.16 4.84
N SER A 184 -1.70 12.97 5.08
CA SER A 184 -2.47 11.83 5.60
C SER A 184 -2.26 11.59 7.10
N GLY A 185 -1.20 12.17 7.69
CA GLY A 185 -0.77 11.86 9.05
C GLY A 185 -0.19 10.46 9.22
N ILE A 186 0.01 9.69 8.13
CA ILE A 186 0.63 8.36 8.17
C ILE A 186 2.14 8.52 8.14
N HIS A 187 2.81 7.93 9.12
CA HIS A 187 4.25 7.92 9.20
C HIS A 187 4.83 6.75 8.40
N ILE A 188 5.62 7.03 7.36
CA ILE A 188 6.34 6.02 6.59
C ILE A 188 7.77 5.93 7.11
N GLY A 189 8.00 5.01 8.05
CA GLY A 189 9.32 4.79 8.64
C GLY A 189 10.35 4.24 7.66
N LEU A 190 11.54 3.98 8.17
CA LEU A 190 12.54 3.19 7.46
C LEU A 190 12.08 1.72 7.39
N PRO A 191 12.44 0.98 6.32
CA PRO A 191 12.08 -0.43 6.21
C PRO A 191 12.65 -1.21 7.40
N GLY A 192 11.80 -2.00 8.05
CA GLY A 192 12.14 -2.78 9.24
C GLY A 192 12.04 -2.02 10.57
N CYS A 193 11.47 -0.81 10.58
CA CYS A 193 11.13 -0.10 11.81
C CYS A 193 9.64 -0.20 12.14
N LEU A 194 9.32 -0.20 13.43
CA LEU A 194 7.96 -0.19 13.94
C LEU A 194 7.73 1.15 14.64
N GLU A 195 6.76 1.92 14.16
CA GLU A 195 6.51 3.29 14.66
C GLU A 195 6.27 3.33 16.17
N THR A 196 5.59 2.32 16.73
CA THR A 196 5.37 2.19 18.17
C THR A 196 6.68 2.07 18.94
N PHE A 197 7.63 1.28 18.44
CA PHE A 197 8.94 1.08 19.05
C PHE A 197 9.89 2.25 18.80
N ASP A 198 9.80 2.93 17.66
CA ASP A 198 10.56 4.16 17.40
C ASP A 198 10.21 5.25 18.44
N LYS A 199 8.90 5.47 18.69
CA LYS A 199 8.45 6.40 19.73
C LYS A 199 8.93 6.01 21.12
N LEU A 200 8.97 4.70 21.43
CA LEU A 200 9.52 4.20 22.69
C LEU A 200 11.04 4.43 22.76
N SER A 201 11.74 4.28 21.64
CA SER A 201 13.20 4.46 21.55
C SER A 201 13.61 5.90 21.81
N VAL A 202 12.90 6.87 21.23
CA VAL A 202 13.09 8.30 21.51
C VAL A 202 12.84 8.58 23.00
N ARG A 203 11.69 8.15 23.55
CA ARG A 203 11.39 8.30 25.00
C ARG A 203 12.45 7.65 25.89
N PHE A 204 13.00 6.50 25.47
CA PHE A 204 13.98 5.74 26.22
C PHE A 204 15.32 6.48 26.30
N VAL A 205 15.76 7.09 25.19
CA VAL A 205 17.03 7.83 25.13
C VAL A 205 16.95 9.09 25.99
N SER A 206 15.86 9.86 25.88
CA SER A 206 15.62 11.08 26.66
C SER A 206 15.32 10.83 28.14
N GLY A 207 14.92 9.61 28.51
CA GLY A 207 14.51 9.26 29.87
C GLY A 207 15.65 8.92 30.83
N ASN A 208 15.40 9.11 32.13
CA ASN A 208 16.28 8.70 33.23
C ASN A 208 16.29 7.18 33.43
N GLN A 209 17.20 6.65 34.26
CA GLN A 209 17.36 5.20 34.46
C GLN A 209 16.08 4.47 34.90
N GLU A 210 15.25 5.10 35.74
CA GLU A 210 13.95 4.54 36.16
C GLU A 210 12.93 4.57 35.01
N GLN A 211 12.86 5.67 34.25
CA GLN A 211 12.00 5.80 33.08
C GLN A 211 12.38 4.79 32.00
N ARG A 212 13.68 4.56 31.77
CA ARG A 212 14.18 3.53 30.86
C ARG A 212 13.70 2.13 31.23
N LYS A 213 13.71 1.78 32.53
CA LYS A 213 13.17 0.50 33.00
C LYS A 213 11.65 0.40 32.79
N SER A 214 10.90 1.48 33.01
CA SER A 214 9.46 1.52 32.71
C SER A 214 9.17 1.34 31.23
N ILE A 215 9.91 2.07 30.37
CA ILE A 215 9.77 2.01 28.92
C ILE A 215 10.16 0.63 28.38
N LEU A 216 11.17 -0.02 28.96
CA LEU A 216 11.51 -1.40 28.61
C LEU A 216 10.35 -2.36 28.89
N LYS A 217 9.67 -2.22 30.03
CA LYS A 217 8.46 -3.02 30.32
C LYS A 217 7.32 -2.72 29.35
N GLU A 218 7.14 -1.45 28.98
CA GLU A 218 6.15 -1.06 27.95
C GLU A 218 6.50 -1.71 26.59
N ALA A 219 7.78 -1.71 26.21
CA ALA A 219 8.25 -2.32 24.96
C ALA A 219 8.07 -3.84 24.95
N GLU A 220 8.34 -4.52 26.07
CA GLU A 220 8.09 -5.95 26.24
C GLU A 220 6.59 -6.28 26.13
N ALA A 221 5.73 -5.48 26.77
CA ALA A 221 4.28 -5.65 26.66
C ALA A 221 3.76 -5.39 25.24
N GLN A 222 4.38 -4.48 24.48
CA GLN A 222 4.06 -4.27 23.06
C GLN A 222 4.58 -5.40 22.19
N TRP A 223 5.74 -5.97 22.52
CA TRP A 223 6.29 -7.13 21.83
C TRP A 223 5.35 -8.34 21.94
N ASP A 224 4.82 -8.61 23.13
CA ASP A 224 3.86 -9.70 23.36
C ASP A 224 2.54 -9.51 22.60
N LYS A 225 2.13 -8.25 22.38
CA LYS A 225 0.91 -7.91 21.61
C LYS A 225 1.13 -7.90 20.10
N THR A 226 2.39 -7.85 19.66
CA THR A 226 2.73 -7.78 18.24
C THR A 226 2.53 -9.15 17.62
N ASN A 227 1.65 -9.23 16.63
CA ASN A 227 1.33 -10.46 15.92
C ASN A 227 2.05 -10.49 14.56
N GLY A 228 2.76 -11.56 14.27
CA GLY A 228 3.48 -11.75 13.00
C GLY A 228 4.97 -12.03 13.21
N SER A 229 5.50 -13.06 12.54
CA SER A 229 6.89 -13.53 12.73
C SER A 229 7.92 -12.44 12.42
N THR A 230 7.71 -11.66 11.35
CA THR A 230 8.62 -10.57 10.96
C THR A 230 8.61 -9.42 11.99
N ASP A 231 7.42 -8.95 12.39
CA ASP A 231 7.29 -7.83 13.31
C ASP A 231 7.76 -8.20 14.73
N GLN A 232 7.52 -9.45 15.16
CA GLN A 232 8.06 -9.97 16.42
C GLN A 232 9.59 -10.01 16.42
N ASN A 233 10.22 -10.44 15.32
CA ASN A 233 11.68 -10.43 15.20
C ASN A 233 12.23 -8.99 15.27
N VAL A 234 11.55 -8.04 14.64
CA VAL A 234 11.92 -6.62 14.69
C VAL A 234 11.79 -6.07 16.12
N ALA A 235 10.63 -6.29 16.76
CA ALA A 235 10.38 -5.88 18.14
C ALA A 235 11.38 -6.51 19.14
N GLU A 236 11.76 -7.77 18.94
CA GLU A 236 12.78 -8.44 19.75
C GLU A 236 14.14 -7.71 19.67
N VAL A 237 14.52 -7.22 18.48
CA VAL A 237 15.75 -6.44 18.30
C VAL A 237 15.69 -5.11 19.06
N TYR A 238 14.55 -4.44 19.09
CA TYR A 238 14.35 -3.23 19.91
C TYR A 238 14.56 -3.52 21.40
N VAL A 239 13.86 -4.52 21.93
CA VAL A 239 13.92 -4.91 23.35
C VAL A 239 15.36 -5.33 23.73
N LYS A 240 16.02 -6.14 22.91
CA LYS A 240 17.42 -6.53 23.12
C LYS A 240 18.36 -5.33 23.11
N THR A 241 18.11 -4.35 22.25
CA THR A 241 18.92 -3.12 22.16
C THR A 241 18.73 -2.27 23.42
N MET A 242 17.48 -2.05 23.87
CA MET A 242 17.19 -1.34 25.11
C MET A 242 17.83 -2.01 26.34
N ARG A 243 17.78 -3.35 26.45
CA ARG A 243 18.47 -4.10 27.51
C ARG A 243 19.98 -3.86 27.49
N LYS A 244 20.61 -3.94 26.31
CA LYS A 244 22.06 -3.68 26.18
C LYS A 244 22.43 -2.23 26.52
N ILE A 245 21.56 -1.26 26.23
CA ILE A 245 21.80 0.14 26.62
C ILE A 245 21.72 0.31 28.14
N LEU A 246 20.84 -0.43 28.84
CA LEU A 246 20.81 -0.43 30.31
C LEU A 246 22.08 -1.02 30.91
N ASP A 247 22.64 -2.08 30.30
CA ASP A 247 23.83 -2.76 30.81
C ASP A 247 25.13 -2.01 30.50
N LYS A 248 25.26 -1.47 29.27
CA LYS A 248 26.52 -0.90 28.73
C LYS A 248 26.51 0.62 28.61
N GLY A 249 25.35 1.27 28.79
CA GLY A 249 25.19 2.72 28.62
C GLY A 249 25.10 3.17 27.16
N ALA A 250 24.98 4.49 26.95
CA ALA A 250 24.71 5.10 25.65
C ALA A 250 25.82 4.87 24.60
N ALA A 251 27.07 4.65 25.02
CA ALA A 251 28.21 4.35 24.14
C ALA A 251 28.05 3.04 23.34
N PHE A 252 27.12 2.17 23.76
CA PHE A 252 26.79 0.95 23.04
C PHE A 252 26.22 1.23 21.64
N ILE A 253 25.40 2.28 21.49
CA ILE A 253 24.72 2.58 20.21
C ILE A 253 25.74 2.90 19.13
N GLU A 254 26.69 3.81 19.39
CA GLU A 254 27.72 4.19 18.42
C GLU A 254 28.64 3.02 18.06
N THR A 255 29.01 2.20 19.04
CA THR A 255 29.86 1.02 18.83
C THR A 255 29.15 -0.01 17.96
N GLU A 256 27.87 -0.26 18.24
CA GLU A 256 27.07 -1.22 17.49
C GLU A 256 26.74 -0.72 16.09
N LEU A 257 26.47 0.57 15.91
CA LEU A 257 26.28 1.21 14.60
C LEU A 257 27.50 1.00 13.71
N LYS A 258 28.70 1.33 14.20
CA LYS A 258 29.96 1.14 13.45
C LYS A 258 30.18 -0.34 13.11
N ARG A 259 29.92 -1.24 14.05
CA ARG A 259 30.05 -2.70 13.83
C ARG A 259 29.11 -3.18 12.73
N VAL A 260 27.84 -2.79 12.75
CA VAL A 260 26.84 -3.20 11.75
C VAL A 260 27.15 -2.58 10.38
N GLN A 261 27.56 -1.30 10.32
CA GLN A 261 28.00 -0.66 9.07
C GLN A 261 29.19 -1.41 8.43
N ASN A 262 30.19 -1.78 9.23
CA ASN A 262 31.33 -2.56 8.74
C ASN A 262 30.91 -3.94 8.20
N LEU A 263 29.92 -4.59 8.81
CA LEU A 263 29.38 -5.86 8.31
C LEU A 263 28.63 -5.71 6.99
N ILE A 264 27.90 -4.61 6.80
CA ILE A 264 27.19 -4.30 5.55
C ILE A 264 28.19 -4.02 4.41
N GLY A 265 29.31 -3.37 4.73
CA GLY A 265 30.41 -3.11 3.78
C GLY A 265 31.25 -4.34 3.43
N GLY A 266 31.13 -5.43 4.20
CA GLY A 266 31.81 -6.70 3.96
C GLY A 266 31.15 -7.57 2.90
N LYS A 267 31.73 -8.76 2.67
CA LYS A 267 31.17 -9.77 1.76
C LYS A 267 30.07 -10.56 2.47
N VAL A 268 28.84 -10.06 2.40
CA VAL A 268 27.64 -10.72 2.92
C VAL A 268 26.66 -11.04 1.79
N SER A 269 25.81 -12.06 1.98
CA SER A 269 24.72 -12.35 1.03
C SER A 269 23.68 -11.23 1.05
N LYS A 270 22.91 -11.10 -0.04
CA LYS A 270 21.89 -10.05 -0.17
C LYS A 270 20.88 -10.07 0.99
N ASP A 271 20.37 -11.25 1.34
CA ASP A 271 19.39 -11.40 2.43
C ASP A 271 19.97 -10.97 3.79
N LYS A 272 21.23 -11.31 4.05
CA LYS A 272 21.94 -10.87 5.26
C LYS A 272 22.20 -9.37 5.26
N LYS A 273 22.48 -8.79 4.09
CA LYS A 273 22.63 -7.34 3.94
C LYS A 273 21.34 -6.63 4.30
N ASP A 274 20.19 -7.14 3.84
CA ASP A 274 18.87 -6.57 4.14
C ASP A 274 18.52 -6.72 5.62
N GLU A 275 18.85 -7.85 6.26
CA GLU A 275 18.69 -8.05 7.71
C GLU A 275 19.56 -7.07 8.52
N LEU A 276 20.84 -6.94 8.16
CA LEU A 276 21.76 -5.99 8.79
C LEU A 276 21.31 -4.54 8.57
N GLN A 277 20.77 -4.23 7.39
CA GLN A 277 20.23 -2.90 7.08
C GLN A 277 19.00 -2.58 7.94
N ARG A 278 18.07 -3.53 8.12
CA ARG A 278 16.94 -3.35 9.06
C ARG A 278 17.45 -3.08 10.47
N ARG A 279 18.44 -3.84 10.92
CA ARG A 279 19.06 -3.63 12.23
C ARG A 279 19.76 -2.27 12.36
N LEU A 280 20.39 -1.80 11.30
CA LEU A 280 21.00 -0.47 11.26
C LEU A 280 19.94 0.62 11.42
N ASN A 281 18.82 0.51 10.68
CA ASN A 281 17.72 1.46 10.76
C ASN A 281 17.11 1.53 12.17
N ILE A 282 16.95 0.38 12.84
CA ILE A 282 16.51 0.31 14.24
C ILE A 282 17.50 1.01 15.17
N LEU A 283 18.80 0.81 15.00
CA LEU A 283 19.80 1.47 15.86
C LEU A 283 19.82 3.00 15.67
N GLN A 284 19.53 3.48 14.46
CA GLN A 284 19.47 4.91 14.16
C GLN A 284 18.31 5.61 14.89
N SER A 285 17.21 4.90 15.18
CA SER A 285 16.07 5.48 15.91
C SER A 285 16.38 5.75 17.39
N PHE A 286 17.47 5.21 17.92
CA PHE A 286 18.02 5.56 19.24
C PHE A 286 19.03 6.72 19.20
N GLN A 287 19.43 7.21 18.03
CA GLN A 287 20.46 8.25 17.89
C GLN A 287 19.89 9.61 17.44
N HIS A 288 18.79 9.62 16.69
CA HIS A 288 18.18 10.84 16.16
C HIS A 288 16.71 11.00 16.56
N ASP A 289 16.35 12.22 16.99
CA ASP A 289 14.98 12.64 17.31
C ASP A 289 14.07 12.78 16.07
N GLU A 290 14.64 12.77 14.86
CA GLU A 290 13.90 12.96 13.61
C GLU A 290 13.94 11.70 12.75
N LEU A 291 12.92 10.86 12.92
CA LEU A 291 12.40 10.00 11.86
C LEU A 291 10.99 10.49 11.47
#